data_AF-A0A2P5GKQ5-F1
#
_entry.id   AF-A0A2P5GKQ5-F1
#
_cell.length_a   1.000
_cell.length_b   1.000
_cell.length_c   1.000
_cell.angle_alpha   90.00
_cell.angle_beta   90.00
_cell.angle_gamma   90.00
#
_symmetry.space_group_name_H-M   'P 1'
#
loop_
_entity.id
_entity.type
_entity.pdbx_description
1 polymer ?
#
loop_
_entity_poly.entity_id
_entity_poly.type
_entity_poly.pdbx_seq_one_letter_code
_entity_poly.pdbx_strand_id
1 'polypeptide(L)'
;MKIQQQMKLKKLMGCFERDYQLSEQLYTRHVELIDAAGKSGMESSFERSLLSAGVRPEILATAMESAEFEETMTAMVSALTGIIGRWDMADRLDSERNAA
;
A
#
# COMPACT_ATOMS: atom_id res chain seq x y z
N MET A 1 -6.80 -1.11 -17.63
CA MET A 1 -5.65 -1.99 -17.96
C MET A 1 -6.18 -3.34 -18.47
N LYS A 2 -5.64 -3.90 -19.57
CA LYS A 2 -6.05 -5.22 -20.11
C LYS A 2 -5.34 -6.36 -19.37
N ILE A 3 -5.92 -7.57 -19.34
CA ILE A 3 -5.34 -8.77 -18.69
C ILE A 3 -3.90 -9.05 -19.17
N GLN A 4 -3.63 -8.88 -20.47
CA GLN A 4 -2.29 -9.07 -21.04
C GLN A 4 -1.25 -8.11 -20.42
N GLN A 5 -1.62 -6.83 -20.22
CA GLN A 5 -0.75 -5.86 -19.57
C GLN A 5 -0.52 -6.23 -18.10
N GLN A 6 -1.56 -6.67 -17.39
CA GLN A 6 -1.41 -7.15 -16.00
C GLN A 6 -0.43 -8.32 -15.90
N MET A 7 -0.52 -9.30 -16.81
CA MET A 7 0.40 -10.43 -16.86
C MET A 7 1.83 -10.00 -17.19
N LYS A 8 2.00 -9.02 -18.08
CA LYS A 8 3.30 -8.42 -18.43
C LYS A 8 3.94 -7.77 -17.20
N LEU A 9 3.23 -6.88 -16.52
CA LEU A 9 3.71 -6.21 -15.31
C LEU A 9 4.04 -7.20 -14.19
N LYS A 10 3.20 -8.22 -13.99
CA LYS A 10 3.45 -9.27 -12.98
C LYS A 10 4.76 -10.02 -13.24
N LYS A 11 5.14 -10.24 -14.50
CA LYS A 11 6.44 -10.84 -14.84
C LYS A 11 7.61 -9.90 -14.51
N LEU A 12 7.45 -8.60 -14.77
CA LEU A 12 8.47 -7.59 -14.47
C LEU A 12 8.75 -7.46 -12.98
N MET A 13 7.77 -7.72 -12.11
CA MET A 13 7.97 -7.68 -10.67
C MET A 13 9.08 -8.61 -10.17
N GLY A 14 9.35 -9.72 -10.88
CA GLY A 14 10.47 -10.61 -10.56
C GLY A 14 11.85 -9.96 -10.71
N CYS A 15 11.95 -8.81 -11.38
CA CYS A 15 13.19 -8.03 -11.46
C CYS A 15 13.55 -7.40 -10.10
N PHE A 16 12.57 -7.02 -9.28
CA PHE A 16 12.82 -6.40 -7.97
C PHE A 16 13.51 -7.33 -6.98
N GLU A 17 13.37 -8.64 -7.14
CA GLU A 17 14.03 -9.64 -6.29
C GLU A 17 15.48 -9.92 -6.71
N ARG A 18 15.82 -9.60 -7.96
CA ARG A 18 17.09 -10.02 -8.59
C ARG A 18 18.06 -8.85 -8.83
N ASP A 19 17.53 -7.64 -8.88
CA ASP A 19 18.28 -6.41 -9.12
C ASP A 19 18.23 -5.53 -7.86
N TYR A 20 19.40 -5.32 -7.27
CA TYR A 20 19.53 -4.53 -6.04
C TYR A 20 19.10 -3.07 -6.22
N GLN A 21 19.43 -2.45 -7.36
CA GLN A 21 19.07 -1.05 -7.61
C GLN A 21 17.56 -0.90 -7.77
N LEU A 22 16.92 -1.82 -8.48
CA LEU A 22 15.46 -1.81 -8.61
C LEU A 22 14.76 -2.13 -7.27
N SER A 23 15.36 -2.96 -6.44
CA SER A 23 14.88 -3.23 -5.07
C SER A 23 14.94 -1.98 -4.18
N GLU A 24 16.05 -1.24 -4.24
CA GLU A 24 16.21 0.02 -3.50
C GLU A 24 15.19 1.07 -3.95
N GLN A 25 15.00 1.23 -5.26
CA GLN A 25 13.98 2.15 -5.80
C GLN A 25 12.56 1.75 -5.36
N LEU A 26 12.25 0.45 -5.35
CA LEU A 26 10.98 -0.05 -4.85
C LEU A 26 10.81 0.26 -3.35
N TYR A 27 11.86 0.11 -2.55
CA TYR A 27 11.83 0.45 -1.13
C TYR A 27 11.58 1.94 -0.92
N THR A 28 12.31 2.82 -1.60
CA THR A 28 12.08 4.27 -1.54
C THR A 28 10.64 4.59 -1.90
N ARG A 29 10.13 4.01 -2.99
CA ARG A 29 8.75 4.22 -3.41
C ARG A 29 7.73 3.69 -2.39
N HIS A 30 8.02 2.57 -1.73
CA HIS A 30 7.16 2.02 -0.70
C HIS A 30 7.06 2.97 0.50
N VAL A 31 8.17 3.53 0.96
CA VAL A 31 8.19 4.53 2.04
C VAL A 31 7.36 5.78 1.68
N GLU A 32 7.50 6.30 0.46
CA GLU A 32 6.68 7.43 -0.02
C GLU A 32 5.17 7.12 0.02
N LEU A 33 4.79 5.90 -0.38
CA LEU A 33 3.39 5.49 -0.39
C LEU A 33 2.84 5.30 1.03
N ILE A 34 3.64 4.80 1.98
CA ILE A 34 3.26 4.71 3.40
C ILE A 34 2.98 6.12 3.96
N ASP A 35 3.89 7.06 3.74
CA ASP A 35 3.73 8.44 4.22
C ASP A 35 2.49 9.13 3.60
N ALA A 36 2.26 8.92 2.30
CA ALA A 36 1.06 9.43 1.63
C ALA A 36 -0.24 8.80 2.18
N ALA A 37 -0.23 7.50 2.45
CA ALA A 37 -1.38 6.78 3.00
C ALA A 37 -1.70 7.21 4.44
N GLY A 38 -0.69 7.46 5.28
CA GLY A 38 -0.88 7.97 6.64
C GLY A 38 -1.59 9.33 6.69
N LYS A 39 -1.44 10.15 5.64
CA LYS A 39 -2.08 11.48 5.53
C LYS A 39 -3.50 11.45 4.94
N SER A 40 -3.99 10.27 4.55
CA SER A 40 -5.23 10.15 3.75
C SER A 40 -6.54 10.28 4.54
N GLY A 41 -6.50 10.28 5.87
CA GLY A 41 -7.70 10.28 6.72
C GLY A 41 -8.51 8.98 6.64
N MET A 42 -7.88 7.86 6.22
CA MET A 42 -8.50 6.53 6.12
C MET A 42 -9.17 6.10 7.43
N GLU A 43 -8.56 6.41 8.56
CA GLU A 43 -9.07 6.09 9.90
C GLU A 43 -10.43 6.75 10.17
N SER A 44 -10.63 8.00 9.78
CA SER A 44 -11.89 8.71 10.02
C SER A 44 -13.07 8.11 9.24
N SER A 45 -12.82 7.59 8.03
CA SER A 45 -13.85 6.89 7.26
C SER A 45 -14.16 5.51 7.86
N PHE A 46 -13.14 4.83 8.37
CA PHE A 46 -13.27 3.54 9.03
C PHE A 46 -14.07 3.67 10.33
N GLU A 47 -13.70 4.63 11.18
CA GLU A 47 -14.40 4.97 12.42
C GLU A 47 -15.88 5.25 12.17
N ARG A 48 -16.20 6.13 11.21
CA ARG A 48 -17.59 6.46 10.85
C ARG A 48 -18.40 5.23 10.45
N SER A 49 -17.79 4.32 9.71
CA SER A 49 -18.45 3.09 9.27
C SER A 49 -18.79 2.18 10.44
N LEU A 50 -17.87 2.03 11.41
CA LEU A 50 -18.09 1.22 12.61
C LEU A 50 -19.16 1.81 13.54
N LEU A 51 -19.16 3.13 13.72
CA LEU A 51 -20.24 3.83 14.45
C LEU A 51 -21.59 3.61 13.78
N SER A 52 -21.67 3.71 12.45
CA SER A 52 -22.91 3.47 11.70
C SER A 52 -23.42 2.03 11.80
N ALA A 53 -22.52 1.08 12.06
CA ALA A 53 -22.85 -0.33 12.29
C ALA A 53 -23.28 -0.63 13.74
N GLY A 54 -23.29 0.39 14.63
CA GLY A 54 -23.75 0.26 16.01
C GLY A 54 -22.65 -0.02 17.04
N VAL A 55 -21.37 0.12 16.69
CA VAL A 55 -20.28 0.08 17.68
C VAL A 55 -20.42 1.27 18.62
N ARG A 56 -20.37 1.00 19.92
CA ARG A 56 -20.43 2.05 20.95
C ARG A 56 -19.19 2.97 20.84
N PRO A 57 -19.35 4.31 20.81
CA PRO A 57 -18.24 5.25 20.63
C PRO A 57 -17.08 5.04 21.61
N GLU A 58 -17.39 4.76 22.88
CA GLU A 58 -16.40 4.53 23.93
C GLU A 58 -15.59 3.25 23.71
N ILE A 59 -16.21 2.19 23.17
CA ILE A 59 -15.51 0.95 22.84
C ILE A 59 -14.60 1.17 21.65
N LEU A 60 -15.07 1.91 20.65
CA LEU A 60 -14.29 2.24 19.47
C LEU A 60 -13.07 3.10 19.82
N ALA A 61 -13.25 4.15 20.62
CA ALA A 61 -12.16 5.00 21.09
C ALA A 61 -11.11 4.20 21.86
N THR A 62 -11.53 3.36 22.83
CA THR A 62 -10.60 2.51 23.59
C THR A 62 -9.86 1.52 22.69
N ALA A 63 -10.54 0.94 21.69
CA ALA A 63 -9.88 0.05 20.73
C ALA A 63 -8.85 0.81 19.87
N MET A 64 -9.19 2.00 19.38
CA MET A 64 -8.31 2.80 18.52
C MET A 64 -7.08 3.36 19.27
N GLU A 65 -7.18 3.56 20.59
CA GLU A 65 -6.05 3.94 21.45
C GLU A 65 -5.16 2.75 21.83
N SER A 66 -5.54 1.52 21.49
CA SER A 66 -4.76 0.33 21.82
C SER A 66 -3.57 0.16 20.89
N ALA A 67 -2.44 -0.31 21.44
CA ALA A 67 -1.25 -0.65 20.66
C ALA A 67 -1.55 -1.71 19.60
N GLU A 68 -2.42 -2.68 19.90
CA GLU A 68 -2.85 -3.72 18.94
C GLU A 68 -3.49 -3.11 17.69
N PHE A 69 -4.33 -2.08 17.86
CA PHE A 69 -4.96 -1.39 16.75
C PHE A 69 -3.94 -0.59 15.93
N GLU A 70 -3.09 0.19 16.58
CA GLU A 70 -2.06 1.00 15.91
C GLU A 70 -1.09 0.13 15.10
N GLU A 71 -0.61 -0.97 15.69
CA GLU A 71 0.27 -1.95 15.03
C GLU A 71 -0.43 -2.60 13.83
N THR A 72 -1.70 -2.97 13.99
CA THR A 72 -2.49 -3.60 12.93
C THR A 72 -2.75 -2.63 11.78
N MET A 73 -3.09 -1.37 12.06
CA MET A 73 -3.28 -0.34 11.04
C MET A 73 -1.99 -0.06 10.29
N THR A 74 -0.86 0.03 11.00
CA THR A 74 0.46 0.20 10.41
C THR A 74 0.81 -0.98 9.48
N ALA A 75 0.57 -2.21 9.92
CA ALA A 75 0.79 -3.41 9.12
C ALA A 75 -0.11 -3.45 7.87
N MET A 76 -1.38 -3.06 8.00
CA MET A 76 -2.32 -2.97 6.89
C MET A 76 -1.84 -1.95 5.85
N VAL A 77 -1.48 -0.73 6.29
CA VAL A 77 -0.97 0.32 5.39
C VAL A 77 0.29 -0.15 4.68
N SER A 78 1.26 -0.71 5.41
CA SER A 78 2.50 -1.23 4.83
C SER A 78 2.25 -2.34 3.80
N ALA A 79 1.38 -3.30 4.10
CA ALA A 79 1.04 -4.38 3.18
C ALA A 79 0.37 -3.89 1.88
N LEU A 80 -0.62 -3.01 2.00
CA LEU A 80 -1.35 -2.45 0.86
C LEU A 80 -0.44 -1.61 -0.04
N THR A 81 0.32 -0.70 0.57
CA THR A 81 1.27 0.16 -0.16
C THR A 81 2.40 -0.64 -0.81
N GLY A 82 2.84 -1.74 -0.19
CA GLY A 82 3.84 -2.63 -0.78
C GLY A 82 3.33 -3.37 -2.01
N ILE A 83 2.04 -3.76 -2.03
CA ILE A 83 1.40 -4.31 -3.23
C ILE A 83 1.37 -3.24 -4.33
N ILE A 84 0.86 -2.05 -4.02
CA ILE A 84 0.71 -0.96 -4.99
C ILE A 84 2.07 -0.51 -5.54
N GLY A 85 3.09 -0.37 -4.68
CA GLY A 85 4.44 0.02 -5.06
C GLY A 85 5.06 -0.93 -6.08
N ARG A 86 4.87 -2.26 -5.92
CA ARG A 86 5.32 -3.24 -6.92
C ARG A 86 4.63 -3.05 -8.26
N TRP A 87 3.33 -2.77 -8.29
CA TRP A 87 2.60 -2.52 -9.53
C TRP A 87 3.02 -1.21 -10.21
N ASP A 88 3.13 -0.12 -9.44
CA ASP A 88 3.58 1.19 -9.92
C ASP A 88 4.98 1.11 -10.53
N MET A 89 5.94 0.52 -9.79
CA MET A 89 7.31 0.37 -10.27
C MET A 89 7.42 -0.56 -11.49
N ALA A 90 6.61 -1.62 -11.57
CA ALA A 90 6.60 -2.50 -12.73
C ALA A 90 6.10 -1.77 -13.98
N ASP A 91 5.09 -0.90 -13.83
CA ASP A 91 4.56 -0.08 -14.92
C ASP A 91 5.55 0.99 -15.40
N ARG A 92 6.30 1.60 -14.47
CA ARG A 92 7.41 2.51 -14.80
C ARG A 92 8.50 1.82 -15.60
N LEU A 93 8.96 0.66 -15.14
CA LEU A 93 9.97 -0.14 -15.84
C LEU A 93 9.51 -0.55 -17.25
N ASP A 94 8.23 -0.90 -17.39
CA ASP A 94 7.65 -1.22 -18.70
C ASP A 94 7.66 -0.02 -19.65
N SER A 95 7.31 1.16 -19.12
CA SER A 95 7.26 2.41 -19.87
C SER A 95 8.66 2.85 -20.33
N GLU A 96 9.66 2.77 -19.44
CA GLU A 96 11.06 3.07 -19.76
C GLU A 96 11.61 2.15 -20.86
N ARG A 97 11.29 0.85 -20.81
CA ARG A 97 11.70 -0.13 -21.83
C ARG A 97 11.07 0.11 -23.19
N ASN A 98 9.85 0.66 -23.25
CA ASN A 98 9.19 0.98 -24.51
C ASN A 98 9.66 2.34 -25.09
N ALA A 99 10.35 3.17 -24.30
CA ALA A 99 10.85 4.48 -24.71
C ALA A 99 12.32 4.45 -25.19
N ALA A 100 13.05 3.37 -24.91
CA ALA A 100 14.42 3.10 -25.39
C ALA A 100 14.41 2.33 -26.72
#